data_AF-A0A1R0KQN7-F1
#
_entry.id   AF-A0A1R0KQN7-F1
#
_cell.length_a   1.000
_cell.length_b   1.000
_cell.length_c   1.000
_cell.angle_alpha   90.00
_cell.angle_beta   90.00
_cell.angle_gamma   90.00
#
_symmetry.space_group_name_H-M   'P 1'
#
loop_
_entity.id
_entity.type
_entity.pdbx_description
1 polymer ?
#
loop_
_entity_poly.entity_id
_entity_poly.type
_entity_poly.pdbx_seq_one_letter_code
_entity_poly.pdbx_strand_id
1 'polypeptide(L)'
;MIEAYLGDLRSRLDGPASAKRDLLREARDGLNDAADAYREGGWSEHDAQRRAVADFGPVHLIAQGFQAELGMHSGTRTLWKLILGVPLMQLTWEFARKWTFGDWSQLSTPTPGWYLYVAQFTHGSVYLVPVLGVFALLCMRRLSRRMDGARLVRTAGVLIGEAVGLNLLSVALMVIATGFLDASRLFLSVPCGILMVLWVVVSVRLALLARRSWRSCATIVA
;
A
#
# COMPACT_ATOMS: atom_id res chain seq x y z
N MET A 1 17.58 -5.88 30.86
CA MET A 1 18.25 -5.16 29.75
C MET A 1 17.50 -5.32 28.42
N ILE A 2 17.08 -6.55 28.11
CA ILE A 2 16.31 -6.91 26.90
C ILE A 2 15.02 -6.07 26.75
N GLU A 3 14.20 -5.94 27.80
CA GLU A 3 12.95 -5.17 27.72
C GLU A 3 13.16 -3.68 27.42
N ALA A 4 14.24 -3.08 27.90
CA ALA A 4 14.57 -1.69 27.57
C ALA A 4 14.95 -1.55 26.08
N TYR A 5 15.76 -2.49 25.57
CA TYR A 5 16.10 -2.55 24.15
C TYR A 5 14.86 -2.76 23.25
N LEU A 6 13.93 -3.65 23.65
CA LEU A 6 12.67 -3.87 22.92
C LEU A 6 11.74 -2.66 22.99
N GLY A 7 11.73 -1.91 24.10
CA GLY A 7 11.01 -0.65 24.24
C GLY A 7 11.52 0.42 23.26
N ASP A 8 12.83 0.58 23.18
CA ASP A 8 13.48 1.48 22.22
C ASP A 8 13.21 1.05 20.78
N LEU A 9 13.33 -0.24 20.48
CA LEU A 9 13.01 -0.80 19.16
C LEU A 9 11.56 -0.52 18.79
N ARG A 10 10.62 -0.77 19.69
CA ARG A 10 9.18 -0.52 19.48
C ARG A 10 8.88 0.95 19.18
N SER A 11 9.56 1.87 19.85
CA SER A 11 9.37 3.32 19.66
C SER A 11 9.80 3.81 18.27
N ARG A 12 10.71 3.09 17.61
CA ARG A 12 11.29 3.43 16.30
C ARG A 12 10.59 2.77 15.13
N LEU A 13 9.74 1.77 15.39
CA LEU A 13 8.99 1.08 14.33
C LEU A 13 7.69 1.81 14.02
N ASP A 14 7.27 1.78 12.75
CA ASP A 14 6.01 2.30 12.23
C ASP A 14 5.28 1.25 11.38
N GLY A 15 4.00 1.02 11.64
CA GLY A 15 3.25 -0.06 10.98
C GLY A 15 2.11 -0.66 11.80
N PRO A 16 1.40 -1.66 11.24
CA PRO A 16 0.27 -2.33 11.88
C PRO A 16 0.65 -2.92 13.25
N ALA A 17 -0.21 -2.73 14.25
CA ALA A 17 0.06 -3.17 15.62
C ALA A 17 0.27 -4.69 15.75
N SER A 18 -0.41 -5.50 14.93
CA SER A 18 -0.23 -6.96 14.93
C SER A 18 1.15 -7.36 14.40
N ALA A 19 1.55 -6.85 13.24
CA ALA A 19 2.84 -7.17 12.64
C ALA A 19 4.02 -6.70 13.49
N LYS A 20 3.91 -5.51 14.13
CA LYS A 20 4.89 -5.05 15.11
C LYS A 20 5.02 -6.01 16.30
N ARG A 21 3.88 -6.49 16.82
CA ARG A 21 3.87 -7.42 17.96
C ARG A 21 4.54 -8.74 17.60
N ASP A 22 4.30 -9.25 16.40
CA ASP A 22 4.90 -10.52 15.95
C ASP A 22 6.43 -10.39 15.83
N LEU A 23 6.94 -9.32 15.21
CA LEU A 23 8.38 -9.05 15.12
C LEU A 23 9.03 -8.81 16.48
N LEU A 24 8.37 -8.07 17.37
CA LEU A 24 8.89 -7.83 18.73
C LEU A 24 8.88 -9.11 19.57
N ARG A 25 7.94 -10.02 19.34
CA ARG A 25 7.92 -11.34 19.97
C ARG A 25 9.11 -12.17 19.49
N GLU A 26 9.34 -12.24 18.19
CA GLU A 26 10.48 -12.99 17.63
C GLU A 26 11.83 -12.42 18.09
N ALA A 27 11.97 -11.09 18.14
CA ALA A 27 13.17 -10.47 18.70
C ALA A 27 13.36 -10.77 20.19
N ARG A 28 12.27 -10.79 20.97
CA ARG A 28 12.32 -11.17 22.39
C ARG A 28 12.76 -12.62 22.55
N ASP A 29 12.15 -13.52 21.80
CA ASP A 29 12.45 -14.95 21.83
C ASP A 29 13.94 -15.17 21.51
N GLY A 30 14.45 -14.60 20.40
CA GLY A 30 15.86 -14.71 20.03
C GLY A 30 16.85 -14.06 21.01
N LEU A 31 16.48 -12.94 21.65
CA LEU A 31 17.31 -12.31 22.68
C LEU A 31 17.37 -13.15 23.96
N ASN A 32 16.27 -13.79 24.33
CA ASN A 32 16.21 -14.69 25.48
C ASN A 32 17.03 -15.97 25.19
N ASP A 33 16.87 -16.57 24.01
CA ASP A 33 17.65 -17.74 23.60
C ASP A 33 19.17 -17.45 23.63
N ALA A 34 19.57 -16.28 23.13
CA ALA A 34 20.97 -15.85 23.19
C ALA A 34 21.46 -15.61 24.63
N ALA A 35 20.64 -15.00 25.48
CA ALA A 35 20.98 -14.81 26.89
C ALA A 35 21.09 -16.14 27.64
N ASP A 36 20.22 -17.11 27.34
CA ASP A 36 20.27 -18.43 27.94
C ASP A 36 21.53 -19.20 27.51
N ALA A 37 21.93 -19.11 26.24
CA ALA A 37 23.21 -19.66 25.78
C ALA A 37 24.41 -19.06 26.52
N TYR A 38 24.40 -17.75 26.79
CA TYR A 38 25.43 -17.10 27.59
C TYR A 38 25.42 -17.56 29.06
N ARG A 39 24.25 -17.76 29.65
CA ARG A 39 24.13 -18.30 31.02
C ARG A 39 24.66 -19.73 31.12
N GLU A 40 24.37 -20.57 30.14
CA GLU A 40 24.92 -21.93 30.04
C GLU A 40 26.46 -21.90 29.91
N GLY A 41 26.99 -20.85 29.27
CA GLY A 41 28.43 -20.56 29.21
C GLY A 41 29.05 -20.04 30.51
N GLY A 42 28.30 -19.96 31.62
CA GLY A 42 28.79 -19.57 32.94
C GLY A 42 28.73 -18.07 33.24
N TRP A 43 28.08 -17.27 32.40
CA TRP A 43 27.93 -15.83 32.62
C TRP A 43 26.82 -15.54 33.64
N SER A 44 26.97 -14.43 34.37
CA SER A 44 25.89 -13.91 35.23
C SER A 44 24.67 -13.53 34.38
N GLU A 45 23.46 -13.59 34.93
CA GLU A 45 22.24 -13.22 34.19
C GLU A 45 22.32 -11.80 33.61
N HIS A 46 22.88 -10.86 34.37
CA HIS A 46 23.03 -9.47 33.94
C HIS A 46 24.04 -9.34 32.79
N ASP A 47 25.16 -10.05 32.84
CA ASP A 47 26.17 -10.02 31.76
C ASP A 47 25.71 -10.77 30.52
N ALA A 48 24.98 -11.87 30.69
CA ALA A 48 24.39 -12.64 29.61
C ALA A 48 23.39 -11.79 28.79
N GLN A 49 22.48 -11.08 29.47
CA GLN A 49 21.56 -10.16 28.78
C GLN A 49 22.29 -9.02 28.08
N ARG A 50 23.34 -8.46 28.70
CA ARG A 50 24.15 -7.40 28.11
C ARG A 50 24.84 -7.87 26.85
N ARG A 51 25.38 -9.08 26.87
CA ARG A 51 26.07 -9.69 25.73
C ARG A 51 25.11 -10.04 24.61
N ALA A 52 23.96 -10.62 24.95
CA ALA A 52 22.89 -10.89 23.99
C ALA A 52 22.44 -9.61 23.27
N VAL A 53 22.22 -8.51 23.99
CA VAL A 53 21.87 -7.21 23.36
C VAL A 53 23.02 -6.65 22.53
N ALA A 54 24.27 -6.77 22.99
CA ALA A 54 25.43 -6.29 22.24
C ALA A 54 25.62 -7.05 20.92
N ASP A 55 25.41 -8.36 20.92
CA ASP A 55 25.52 -9.23 19.75
C ASP A 55 24.35 -9.08 18.79
N PHE A 56 23.15 -8.86 19.33
CA PHE A 56 21.96 -8.52 18.54
C PHE A 56 22.14 -7.20 17.77
N GLY A 57 23.04 -6.35 18.25
CA GLY A 57 23.50 -5.15 17.56
C GLY A 57 22.74 -3.89 17.96
N PRO A 58 23.10 -2.75 17.35
CA PRO A 58 22.55 -1.47 17.75
C PRO A 58 21.11 -1.30 17.24
N VAL A 59 20.26 -0.74 18.11
CA VAL A 59 18.80 -0.66 17.91
C VAL A 59 18.37 0.01 16.60
N HIS A 60 19.17 0.95 16.08
CA HIS A 60 18.87 1.64 14.83
C HIS A 60 19.01 0.75 13.59
N LEU A 61 20.01 -0.15 13.55
CA LEU A 61 20.20 -1.08 12.43
C LEU A 61 19.10 -2.13 12.42
N ILE A 62 18.76 -2.67 13.59
CA ILE A 62 17.68 -3.66 13.71
C ILE A 62 16.32 -3.04 13.39
N ALA A 63 16.06 -1.82 13.88
CA ALA A 63 14.85 -1.08 13.53
C ALA A 63 14.74 -0.89 12.01
N GLN A 64 15.84 -0.57 11.32
CA GLN A 64 15.85 -0.42 9.86
C GLN A 64 15.47 -1.71 9.13
N GLY A 65 16.02 -2.86 9.56
CA GLY A 65 15.70 -4.17 9.00
C GLY A 65 14.24 -4.56 9.22
N PHE A 66 13.75 -4.42 10.46
CA PHE A 66 12.36 -4.73 10.82
C PHE A 66 11.37 -3.79 10.10
N GLN A 67 11.73 -2.52 9.93
CA GLN A 67 10.92 -1.54 9.22
C GLN A 67 10.82 -1.88 7.72
N ALA A 68 11.89 -2.42 7.11
CA ALA A 68 11.85 -2.89 5.73
C ALA A 68 10.90 -4.09 5.57
N GLU A 69 10.89 -5.01 6.54
CA GLU A 69 9.98 -6.16 6.56
C GLU A 69 8.51 -5.75 6.72
N LEU A 70 8.23 -4.82 7.64
CA LEU A 70 6.90 -4.21 7.81
C LEU A 70 6.41 -3.49 6.54
N GLY A 71 7.33 -2.83 5.83
CA GLY A 71 7.06 -2.16 4.55
C GLY A 71 6.60 -3.12 3.46
N MET A 72 7.24 -4.29 3.34
CA MET A 72 6.92 -5.31 2.33
C MET A 72 5.52 -5.92 2.54
N HIS A 73 5.16 -6.24 3.78
CA HIS A 73 3.83 -6.81 4.09
C HIS A 73 2.69 -5.83 3.84
N SER A 74 2.90 -4.54 4.13
CA SER A 74 1.86 -3.51 3.93
C SER A 74 1.71 -3.10 2.46
N GLY A 75 2.83 -3.03 1.71
CA GLY A 75 2.84 -2.67 0.29
C GLY A 75 2.14 -3.70 -0.59
N THR A 76 2.40 -4.98 -0.37
CA THR A 76 1.79 -6.09 -1.12
C THR A 76 0.27 -6.15 -0.96
N ARG A 77 -0.26 -5.94 0.25
CA ARG A 77 -1.71 -5.89 0.49
C ARG A 77 -2.39 -4.72 -0.21
N THR A 78 -1.71 -3.57 -0.28
CA THR A 78 -2.23 -2.39 -0.99
C THR A 78 -2.26 -2.61 -2.49
N LEU A 79 -1.23 -3.25 -3.05
CA LEU A 79 -1.18 -3.62 -4.46
C LEU A 79 -2.28 -4.61 -4.84
N TRP A 80 -2.53 -5.64 -4.04
CA TRP A 80 -3.63 -6.56 -4.30
C TRP A 80 -5.00 -5.89 -4.30
N LYS A 81 -5.22 -4.91 -3.40
CA LYS A 81 -6.44 -4.10 -3.41
C LYS A 81 -6.57 -3.26 -4.69
N LEU A 82 -5.47 -2.76 -5.25
CA LEU A 82 -5.50 -2.04 -6.53
C LEU A 82 -5.74 -2.99 -7.71
N ILE A 83 -4.98 -4.09 -7.77
CA ILE A 83 -5.05 -5.09 -8.85
C ILE A 83 -6.46 -5.68 -8.97
N LEU A 84 -7.10 -6.01 -7.85
CA LEU A 84 -8.43 -6.62 -7.86
C LEU A 84 -9.56 -5.60 -7.69
N GLY A 85 -9.37 -4.60 -6.85
CA GLY A 85 -10.42 -3.64 -6.51
C GLY A 85 -10.76 -2.69 -7.66
N VAL A 86 -9.76 -2.24 -8.42
CA VAL A 86 -9.99 -1.30 -9.54
C VAL A 86 -10.82 -1.95 -10.66
N PRO A 87 -10.47 -3.15 -11.18
CA PRO A 87 -11.29 -3.79 -12.20
C PRO A 87 -12.66 -4.22 -11.66
N LEU A 88 -12.73 -4.75 -10.43
CA LEU A 88 -13.99 -5.21 -9.85
C LEU A 88 -14.99 -4.07 -9.66
N MET A 89 -14.52 -2.90 -9.22
CA MET A 89 -15.37 -1.73 -9.12
C MET A 89 -15.85 -1.26 -10.49
N GLN A 90 -14.98 -1.24 -11.51
CA GLN A 90 -15.38 -0.88 -12.87
C GLN A 90 -16.47 -1.82 -13.40
N LEU A 91 -16.30 -3.13 -13.21
CA LEU A 91 -17.30 -4.12 -13.61
C LEU A 91 -18.63 -3.92 -12.88
N THR A 92 -18.58 -3.59 -11.59
CA THR A 92 -19.78 -3.34 -10.77
C THR A 92 -20.51 -2.07 -11.24
N TRP A 93 -19.77 -1.01 -11.57
CA TRP A 93 -20.35 0.21 -12.10
C TRP A 93 -20.98 -0.01 -13.48
N GLU A 94 -20.29 -0.70 -14.40
CA GLU A 94 -20.86 -1.03 -15.72
C GLU A 94 -22.11 -1.91 -15.61
N PHE A 95 -22.11 -2.86 -14.68
CA PHE A 95 -23.27 -3.70 -14.42
C PHE A 95 -24.45 -2.89 -13.88
N ALA A 96 -24.21 -2.05 -12.86
CA ALA A 96 -25.23 -1.18 -12.28
C ALA A 96 -25.80 -0.20 -13.32
N ARG A 97 -24.94 0.37 -14.17
CA ARG A 97 -25.33 1.26 -15.27
C ARG A 97 -26.19 0.52 -16.29
N LYS A 98 -25.75 -0.65 -16.79
CA LYS A 98 -26.54 -1.45 -17.74
C LYS A 98 -27.90 -1.84 -17.18
N TRP A 99 -27.97 -2.20 -15.90
CA TRP A 99 -29.21 -2.61 -15.25
C TRP A 99 -30.18 -1.45 -15.01
N THR A 100 -29.69 -0.27 -14.64
CA THR A 100 -30.54 0.86 -14.24
C THR A 100 -30.81 1.87 -15.35
N PHE A 101 -29.81 2.17 -16.17
CA PHE A 101 -29.88 3.19 -17.22
C PHE A 101 -30.01 2.58 -18.63
N GLY A 102 -29.54 1.35 -18.83
CA GLY A 102 -29.59 0.69 -20.14
C GLY A 102 -28.49 1.20 -21.09
N ASP A 103 -28.80 1.35 -22.38
CA ASP A 103 -27.82 1.74 -23.39
C ASP A 103 -27.52 3.25 -23.40
N TRP A 104 -26.28 3.58 -23.75
CA TRP A 104 -25.80 4.96 -23.87
C TRP A 104 -26.55 5.78 -24.95
N SER A 105 -27.31 5.12 -25.83
CA SER A 105 -28.14 5.76 -26.87
C SER A 105 -29.31 6.57 -26.32
N GLN A 106 -29.65 6.44 -25.03
CA GLN A 106 -30.73 7.18 -24.39
C GLN A 106 -30.33 8.61 -23.95
N LEU A 107 -29.06 8.99 -24.08
CA LEU A 107 -28.61 10.34 -23.76
C LEU A 107 -29.03 11.33 -24.85
N SER A 108 -29.84 12.30 -24.45
CA SER A 108 -30.36 13.36 -25.32
C SER A 108 -29.33 14.44 -25.65
N THR A 109 -28.25 14.56 -24.86
CA THR A 109 -27.17 15.53 -25.11
C THR A 109 -26.08 14.93 -26.02
N PRO A 110 -25.71 15.58 -27.14
CA PRO A 110 -24.67 15.08 -28.02
C PRO A 110 -23.30 15.06 -27.30
N THR A 111 -22.58 13.95 -27.40
CA THR A 111 -21.24 13.79 -26.82
C THR A 111 -20.19 14.45 -27.72
N PRO A 112 -19.44 15.45 -27.23
CA PRO A 112 -18.37 16.06 -28.02
C PRO A 112 -17.23 15.08 -28.30
N GLY A 113 -16.57 15.21 -29.46
CA GLY A 113 -15.48 14.31 -29.86
C GLY A 113 -14.29 14.27 -28.89
N TRP A 114 -14.02 15.37 -28.17
CA TRP A 114 -12.95 15.43 -27.16
C TRP A 114 -13.22 14.49 -25.97
N TYR A 115 -14.49 14.26 -25.62
CA TYR A 115 -14.88 13.42 -24.49
C TYR A 115 -14.55 11.94 -24.73
N LEU A 116 -14.55 11.50 -25.99
CA LEU A 116 -14.17 10.14 -26.35
C LEU A 116 -12.71 9.85 -25.97
N TYR A 117 -11.80 10.81 -26.10
CA TYR A 117 -10.41 10.64 -25.69
C TYR A 117 -10.29 10.50 -24.16
N VAL A 118 -11.08 11.27 -23.40
CA VAL A 118 -11.13 11.15 -21.93
C VAL A 118 -11.68 9.79 -21.52
N ALA A 119 -12.79 9.35 -22.14
CA ALA A 119 -13.38 8.04 -21.87
C ALA A 119 -12.40 6.90 -22.20
N GLN A 120 -11.76 6.93 -23.36
CA GLN A 120 -10.76 5.93 -23.76
C GLN A 120 -9.55 5.91 -22.82
N PHE A 121 -9.05 7.07 -22.40
CA PHE A 121 -7.97 7.16 -21.43
C PHE A 121 -8.37 6.54 -20.09
N THR A 122 -9.55 6.86 -19.57
CA THR A 122 -10.04 6.27 -18.33
C THR A 122 -10.21 4.76 -18.45
N HIS A 123 -10.81 4.26 -19.54
CA HIS A 123 -10.90 2.82 -19.80
C HIS A 123 -9.52 2.15 -19.87
N GLY A 124 -8.56 2.75 -20.57
CA GLY A 124 -7.19 2.22 -20.63
C GLY A 124 -6.48 2.21 -19.27
N SER A 125 -6.67 3.25 -18.46
CA SER A 125 -6.06 3.37 -17.14
C SER A 125 -6.54 2.29 -16.16
N VAL A 126 -7.80 1.83 -16.29
CA VAL A 126 -8.35 0.75 -15.47
C VAL A 126 -7.58 -0.55 -15.65
N TYR A 127 -7.07 -0.82 -16.86
CA TYR A 127 -6.26 -2.01 -17.14
C TYR A 127 -4.77 -1.78 -16.86
N LEU A 128 -4.28 -0.55 -17.03
CA LEU A 128 -2.89 -0.21 -16.78
C LEU A 128 -2.53 -0.27 -15.29
N VAL A 129 -3.44 0.12 -14.40
CA VAL A 129 -3.21 0.10 -12.94
C VAL A 129 -2.93 -1.32 -12.40
N PRO A 130 -3.72 -2.36 -12.73
CA PRO A 130 -3.39 -3.75 -12.40
C PRO A 130 -2.07 -4.22 -12.98
N VAL A 131 -1.74 -3.86 -14.22
CA VAL A 131 -0.47 -4.25 -14.87
C VAL A 131 0.72 -3.66 -14.12
N LEU A 132 0.67 -2.36 -13.79
CA LEU A 132 1.68 -1.71 -12.96
C LEU A 132 1.75 -2.34 -11.56
N GLY A 133 0.59 -2.71 -11.01
CA GLY A 133 0.53 -3.37 -9.71
C GLY A 133 1.22 -4.75 -9.70
N VAL A 134 0.95 -5.58 -10.71
CA VAL A 134 1.60 -6.89 -10.90
C VAL A 134 3.09 -6.71 -11.16
N PHE A 135 3.47 -5.75 -11.99
CA PHE A 135 4.87 -5.42 -12.25
C PHE A 135 5.59 -5.02 -10.96
N ALA A 136 4.97 -4.20 -10.11
CA ALA A 136 5.52 -3.84 -8.80
C ALA A 136 5.71 -5.06 -7.87
N LEU A 137 4.75 -5.99 -7.85
CA LEU A 137 4.87 -7.26 -7.10
C LEU A 137 6.01 -8.13 -7.61
N LEU A 138 6.15 -8.25 -8.94
CA LEU A 138 7.22 -9.04 -9.57
C LEU A 138 8.60 -8.42 -9.32
N CYS A 139 8.72 -7.09 -9.43
CA CYS A 139 9.93 -6.36 -9.08
C CYS A 139 10.29 -6.55 -7.62
N MET A 140 9.33 -6.42 -6.69
CA MET A 140 9.59 -6.68 -5.26
C MET A 140 10.08 -8.10 -4.99
N ARG A 141 9.46 -9.12 -5.59
CA ARG A 141 9.85 -10.53 -5.41
C ARG A 141 11.21 -10.86 -6.03
N ARG A 142 11.56 -10.22 -7.16
CA ARG A 142 12.85 -10.43 -7.86
C ARG A 142 13.99 -9.68 -7.17
N LEU A 143 13.75 -8.44 -6.75
CA LEU A 143 14.77 -7.59 -6.12
C LEU A 143 14.99 -7.91 -4.64
N SER A 144 14.02 -8.51 -3.93
CA SER A 144 14.24 -8.94 -2.54
C SER A 144 15.37 -9.95 -2.39
N ARG A 145 15.71 -10.65 -3.48
CA ARG A 145 16.82 -11.61 -3.54
C ARG A 145 18.17 -10.99 -3.91
N ARG A 146 18.21 -9.71 -4.33
CA ARG A 146 19.42 -9.10 -4.94
C ARG A 146 19.75 -7.69 -4.47
N MET A 147 18.89 -7.03 -3.69
CA MET A 147 19.06 -5.62 -3.31
C MET A 147 18.89 -5.41 -1.82
N ASP A 148 19.64 -4.46 -1.28
CA ASP A 148 19.49 -3.96 0.09
C ASP A 148 18.05 -3.51 0.36
N GLY A 149 17.52 -3.86 1.54
CA GLY A 149 16.12 -3.62 1.92
C GLY A 149 15.67 -2.16 1.72
N ALA A 150 16.56 -1.19 1.94
CA ALA A 150 16.28 0.23 1.75
C ALA A 150 15.98 0.60 0.28
N ARG A 151 16.72 0.05 -0.70
CA ARG A 151 16.50 0.33 -2.12
C ARG A 151 15.26 -0.38 -2.65
N LEU A 152 14.99 -1.59 -2.17
CA LEU A 152 13.77 -2.34 -2.47
C LEU A 152 12.53 -1.53 -2.10
N VAL A 153 12.53 -1.04 -0.85
CA VAL A 153 11.46 -0.23 -0.28
C VAL A 153 11.21 1.06 -1.07
N ARG A 154 12.28 1.76 -1.47
CA ARG A 154 12.16 2.98 -2.29
C ARG A 154 11.52 2.71 -3.65
N THR A 155 11.99 1.67 -4.33
CA THR A 155 11.51 1.30 -5.68
C THR A 155 10.05 0.85 -5.62
N ALA A 156 9.69 0.04 -4.62
CA ALA A 156 8.31 -0.37 -4.37
C ALA A 156 7.40 0.82 -4.07
N GLY A 157 7.87 1.77 -3.24
CA GLY A 157 7.12 2.98 -2.90
C GLY A 157 6.81 3.86 -4.11
N VAL A 158 7.78 4.06 -5.02
CA VAL A 158 7.58 4.82 -6.26
C VAL A 158 6.54 4.14 -7.15
N LEU A 159 6.67 2.83 -7.40
CA LEU A 159 5.73 2.10 -8.26
C LEU A 159 4.29 2.11 -7.71
N ILE A 160 4.13 1.97 -6.39
CA ILE A 160 2.82 2.08 -5.73
C ILE A 160 2.28 3.51 -5.88
N GLY A 161 3.13 4.53 -5.70
CA GLY A 161 2.78 5.94 -5.87
C GLY A 161 2.28 6.25 -7.27
N GLU A 162 2.97 5.79 -8.30
CA GLU A 162 2.59 5.95 -9.71
C GLU A 162 1.24 5.27 -10.02
N ALA A 163 1.06 4.02 -9.60
CA ALA A 163 -0.19 3.28 -9.83
C ALA A 163 -1.41 3.96 -9.17
N VAL A 164 -1.23 4.46 -7.94
CA VAL A 164 -2.27 5.21 -7.22
C VAL A 164 -2.50 6.59 -7.84
N GLY A 165 -1.44 7.29 -8.22
CA GLY A 165 -1.52 8.61 -8.85
C GLY A 165 -2.28 8.55 -10.17
N LEU A 166 -1.99 7.55 -10.99
CA LEU A 166 -2.70 7.27 -12.23
C LEU A 166 -4.19 6.98 -11.98
N ASN A 167 -4.52 6.19 -10.95
CA ASN A 167 -5.91 5.93 -10.58
C ASN A 167 -6.65 7.21 -10.18
N LEU A 168 -6.07 8.04 -9.31
CA LEU A 168 -6.68 9.30 -8.88
C LEU A 168 -6.85 10.28 -10.03
N LEU A 169 -5.84 10.41 -10.89
CA LEU A 169 -5.88 11.26 -12.07
C LEU A 169 -7.01 10.84 -13.01
N SER A 170 -7.11 9.54 -13.28
CA SER A 170 -8.17 8.98 -14.12
C SER A 170 -9.57 9.26 -13.58
N VAL A 171 -9.78 9.05 -12.27
CA VAL A 171 -11.06 9.34 -11.61
C VAL A 171 -11.38 10.83 -11.65
N ALA A 172 -10.41 11.69 -11.33
CA ALA A 172 -10.60 13.14 -11.36
C ALA A 172 -10.95 13.64 -12.76
N LEU A 173 -10.22 13.20 -13.79
CA LEU A 173 -10.50 13.55 -15.18
C LEU A 173 -11.90 13.15 -15.60
N MET A 174 -12.32 11.92 -15.27
CA MET A 174 -13.66 11.43 -15.61
C MET A 174 -14.76 12.25 -14.91
N VAL A 175 -14.61 12.53 -13.61
CA VAL A 175 -15.60 13.31 -12.84
C VAL A 175 -15.68 14.75 -13.35
N ILE A 176 -14.53 15.40 -13.58
CA ILE A 176 -14.49 16.79 -14.07
C ILE A 176 -15.06 16.89 -15.48
N ALA A 177 -14.66 16.00 -16.40
CA ALA A 177 -15.14 16.02 -17.78
C ALA A 177 -16.64 15.76 -17.86
N THR A 178 -17.15 14.79 -17.09
CA THR A 178 -18.58 14.47 -17.05
C THR A 178 -19.37 15.62 -16.42
N GLY A 179 -18.88 16.20 -15.32
CA GLY A 179 -19.52 17.35 -14.67
C GLY A 179 -19.54 18.61 -15.54
N PHE A 180 -18.50 18.85 -16.34
CA PHE A 180 -18.46 19.98 -17.27
C PHE A 180 -19.44 19.83 -18.43
N LEU A 181 -19.66 18.60 -18.92
CA LEU A 181 -20.63 18.33 -19.97
C LEU A 181 -22.06 18.43 -19.47
N ASP A 182 -22.37 17.68 -18.43
CA ASP A 182 -23.70 17.57 -17.87
C ASP A 182 -23.62 16.89 -16.51
N ALA A 183 -23.78 17.66 -15.44
CA ALA A 183 -23.73 17.16 -14.08
C ALA A 183 -24.76 16.06 -13.80
N SER A 184 -25.87 15.99 -14.56
CA SER A 184 -26.87 14.93 -14.43
C SER A 184 -26.32 13.56 -14.87
N ARG A 185 -25.30 13.52 -15.75
CA ARG A 185 -24.62 12.29 -16.18
C ARG A 185 -23.71 11.68 -15.10
N LEU A 186 -23.33 12.44 -14.08
CA LEU A 186 -22.64 11.88 -12.91
C LEU A 186 -23.60 11.03 -12.06
N PHE A 187 -24.90 11.33 -12.13
CA PHE A 187 -25.96 10.73 -11.35
C PHE A 187 -27.03 10.11 -12.26
N LEU A 188 -26.61 9.34 -13.27
CA LEU A 188 -27.51 8.63 -14.21
C LEU A 188 -28.61 7.84 -13.47
N SER A 189 -28.26 7.28 -12.31
CA SER A 189 -29.18 6.67 -11.36
C SER A 189 -28.62 6.78 -9.95
N VAL A 190 -29.49 6.69 -8.93
CA VAL A 190 -29.09 6.70 -7.51
C VAL A 190 -27.99 5.68 -7.21
N PRO A 191 -28.06 4.41 -7.70
CA PRO A 191 -26.98 3.44 -7.53
C PRO A 191 -25.65 3.86 -8.17
N CYS A 192 -25.67 4.45 -9.37
CA CYS A 192 -24.45 4.90 -10.05
C CYS A 192 -23.77 6.05 -9.30
N GLY A 193 -24.57 6.99 -8.75
CA GLY A 193 -24.07 8.08 -7.92
C GLY A 193 -23.41 7.58 -6.63
N ILE A 194 -24.05 6.64 -5.93
CA ILE A 194 -23.48 6.02 -4.72
C ILE A 194 -22.16 5.32 -5.04
N LEU A 195 -22.10 4.53 -6.12
CA LEU A 195 -20.88 3.84 -6.54
C LEU A 195 -19.75 4.80 -6.91
N MET A 196 -20.06 5.93 -7.55
CA MET A 196 -19.08 6.97 -7.87
C MET A 196 -18.49 7.60 -6.60
N VAL A 197 -19.33 7.95 -5.62
CA VAL A 197 -18.87 8.50 -4.33
C VAL A 197 -18.02 7.46 -3.58
N LEU A 198 -18.49 6.21 -3.52
CA LEU A 198 -17.73 5.12 -2.92
C LEU A 198 -16.37 4.93 -3.60
N TRP A 199 -16.33 5.06 -4.92
CA TRP A 199 -15.11 4.93 -5.69
C TRP A 199 -14.09 6.01 -5.35
N VAL A 200 -14.51 7.27 -5.32
CA VAL A 200 -13.64 8.39 -4.88
C VAL A 200 -13.13 8.15 -3.46
N VAL A 201 -14.01 7.75 -2.54
CA VAL A 201 -13.61 7.46 -1.14
C VAL A 201 -12.58 6.32 -1.07
N VAL A 202 -12.77 5.25 -1.85
CA VAL A 202 -11.83 4.12 -1.91
C VAL A 202 -10.50 4.55 -2.52
N SER A 203 -10.50 5.29 -3.63
CA SER A 203 -9.26 5.80 -4.25
C SER A 203 -8.49 6.73 -3.32
N VAL A 204 -9.18 7.64 -2.61
CA VAL A 204 -8.56 8.50 -1.60
C VAL A 204 -7.99 7.67 -0.45
N ARG A 205 -8.73 6.68 0.07
CA ARG A 205 -8.22 5.79 1.12
C ARG A 205 -6.99 5.00 0.67
N LEU A 206 -7.00 4.46 -0.54
CA LEU A 206 -5.85 3.75 -1.13
C LEU A 206 -4.64 4.68 -1.25
N ALA A 207 -4.85 5.93 -1.64
CA ALA A 207 -3.80 6.93 -1.69
C ALA A 207 -3.24 7.32 -0.31
N LEU A 208 -4.09 7.43 0.70
CA LEU A 208 -3.66 7.66 2.07
C LEU A 208 -2.88 6.47 2.63
N LEU A 209 -3.30 5.24 2.32
CA LEU A 209 -2.58 4.02 2.69
C LEU A 209 -1.21 3.94 2.00
N ALA A 210 -1.14 4.24 0.71
CA ALA A 210 0.10 4.30 -0.06
C ALA A 210 1.04 5.40 0.48
N ARG A 211 0.51 6.59 0.80
CA ARG A 211 1.29 7.68 1.42
C ARG A 211 1.80 7.30 2.81
N ARG A 212 0.99 6.61 3.63
CA ARG A 212 1.42 6.13 4.95
C ARG A 212 2.54 5.10 4.81
N SER A 213 2.40 4.12 3.92
CA SER A 213 3.49 3.18 3.65
C SER A 213 4.75 3.90 3.17
N TRP A 214 4.62 4.94 2.34
CA TRP A 214 5.77 5.68 1.82
C TRP A 214 6.46 6.54 2.88
N ARG A 215 5.72 7.16 3.80
CA ARG A 215 6.28 7.91 4.94
C ARG A 215 7.05 7.02 5.91
N SER A 216 6.49 5.85 6.23
CA SER A 216 7.16 4.82 7.01
C SER A 216 8.39 4.21 6.31
N CYS A 217 8.54 4.45 5.00
CA CYS A 217 9.69 4.06 4.20
C CYS A 217 10.72 5.18 4.06
N ALA A 218 10.30 6.45 4.06
CA ALA A 218 11.19 7.61 3.99
C ALA A 218 12.00 7.78 5.29
N THR A 219 11.42 7.44 6.43
CA THR A 219 12.11 7.42 7.74
C THR A 219 13.19 6.33 7.87
N ILE A 220 13.24 5.36 6.94
CA ILE A 220 14.29 4.31 6.88
C ILE A 220 15.60 4.85 6.28
N VAL A 221 15.53 5.94 5.50
CA VAL A 221 16.63 6.45 4.66
C VAL A 221 17.26 7.73 5.23
N ALA A 222 16.61 8.37 6.21
CA ALA A 222 17.13 9.53 6.94
C ALA A 222 17.80 9.07 8.25
#